data_AF-A0A914EKZ1-F1
#
_entry.id   AF-A0A914EKZ1-F1
#
_cell.length_a   1.000
_cell.length_b   1.000
_cell.length_c   1.000
_cell.angle_alpha   90.00
_cell.angle_beta   90.00
_cell.angle_gamma   90.00
#
_symmetry.space_group_name_H-M   'P 1'
#
loop_
_entity.id
_entity.type
_entity.pdbx_description
1 polymer ?
#
loop_
_entity_poly.entity_id
_entity_poly.type
_entity_poly.pdbx_seq_one_letter_code
_entity_poly.pdbx_strand_id
1 'polypeptide(L)'
;MLNRVGGQADMKPPQMKRPRNDGNSSSNQTHGYEHSSGTLLKPPPQPPQNLPGSQLPGTRVEKPHDQNMSSHFPKTKEEGPLPAKRSKITPQLLNYIDNFKYPYISDVSCYEKLLKIGQGTFGEVFKARCKKTGRYVALKKILMENEKEGFPITALREVKMLQKLKYENITELIEICSSKQTSSRDRCTFYLVFAFYEHDLAGLLSNPNVLLKLNEIKTLMKHLLNGLYKIHSSNILHRDMKAANILISKEGVLKLGDFGLARPLFKKLPGKMEPCYTNRVVTLWYRPPELLLGARNYGPGIDMWGAGCIMAELWTRSPILQ
;
A
#
# COMPACT_ATOMS: atom_id res chain seq x y z
N MET A 1 -9.02 20.69 -23.45
CA MET A 1 -9.97 21.68 -24.00
C MET A 1 -11.38 21.25 -23.62
N LEU A 2 -11.95 21.77 -22.54
CA LEU A 2 -13.39 21.66 -22.28
C LEU A 2 -13.81 22.89 -21.48
N ASN A 3 -14.54 23.78 -22.16
CA ASN A 3 -15.36 24.82 -21.56
C ASN A 3 -16.56 24.96 -22.49
N ARG A 4 -17.77 24.66 -22.02
CA ARG A 4 -19.00 25.42 -22.28
C ARG A 4 -20.19 24.89 -21.47
N VAL A 5 -20.60 25.79 -20.60
CA VAL A 5 -21.87 26.04 -19.89
C VAL A 5 -23.16 25.68 -20.66
N GLY A 6 -24.14 25.12 -19.93
CA GLY A 6 -25.51 25.66 -19.85
C GLY A 6 -26.65 24.87 -20.53
N GLY A 7 -27.66 24.47 -19.74
CA GLY A 7 -29.01 24.15 -20.23
C GLY A 7 -29.79 23.16 -19.36
N GLN A 8 -30.59 23.68 -18.42
CA GLN A 8 -31.66 22.93 -17.72
C GLN A 8 -32.85 22.70 -18.66
N ALA A 9 -33.42 21.49 -18.65
CA ALA A 9 -34.83 21.26 -18.92
C ALA A 9 -35.27 19.92 -18.29
N ASP A 10 -36.25 20.00 -17.40
CA ASP A 10 -36.97 18.89 -16.77
C ASP A 10 -37.80 18.09 -17.79
N MET A 11 -37.66 16.76 -17.79
CA MET A 11 -38.73 15.85 -18.22
C MET A 11 -38.73 14.56 -17.39
N LYS A 12 -39.85 14.30 -16.72
CA LYS A 12 -40.17 13.03 -16.04
C LYS A 12 -40.53 11.93 -17.06
N PRO A 13 -40.31 10.64 -16.73
CA PRO A 13 -40.47 9.52 -17.65
C PRO A 13 -41.89 8.93 -17.67
N PRO A 14 -42.34 8.31 -18.78
CA PRO A 14 -43.54 7.49 -18.78
C PRO A 14 -43.21 6.03 -18.40
N GLN A 15 -44.02 5.48 -17.48
CA GLN A 15 -44.15 4.04 -17.20
C GLN A 15 -45.04 3.38 -18.26
N MET A 16 -44.75 2.13 -18.66
CA MET A 16 -45.73 1.05 -18.92
C MET A 16 -44.96 -0.23 -19.29
N LYS A 17 -45.03 -1.29 -18.46
CA LYS A 17 -45.93 -2.47 -18.51
C LYS A 17 -45.22 -3.72 -19.07
N ARG A 18 -45.09 -4.72 -18.20
CA ARG A 18 -44.68 -6.10 -18.52
C ARG A 18 -45.75 -6.80 -19.38
N PRO A 19 -45.36 -7.69 -20.31
CA PRO A 19 -46.21 -8.80 -20.73
C PRO A 19 -45.93 -10.05 -19.89
N ARG A 20 -46.98 -10.86 -19.78
CA ARG A 20 -47.10 -12.09 -19.00
C ARG A 20 -46.42 -13.28 -19.69
N ASN A 21 -46.02 -14.22 -18.85
CA ASN A 21 -45.80 -15.63 -19.15
C ASN A 21 -47.06 -16.25 -19.75
N ASP A 22 -46.91 -16.97 -20.86
CA ASP A 22 -47.79 -18.08 -21.21
C ASP A 22 -46.91 -19.31 -21.45
N GLY A 23 -47.19 -20.37 -20.69
CA GLY A 23 -46.63 -21.70 -20.88
C GLY A 23 -47.67 -22.63 -21.51
N ASN A 24 -47.19 -23.51 -22.37
CA ASN A 24 -47.68 -24.88 -22.61
C ASN A 24 -46.61 -25.54 -23.52
N SER A 25 -45.92 -26.62 -23.11
CA SER A 25 -46.34 -28.04 -23.14
C SER A 25 -46.85 -28.42 -24.55
N SER A 26 -46.43 -29.47 -25.27
CA SER A 26 -45.75 -30.75 -25.01
C SER A 26 -45.25 -31.22 -26.41
N SER A 27 -44.21 -32.02 -26.64
CA SER A 27 -44.20 -33.47 -26.38
C SER A 27 -42.96 -34.12 -27.05
N ASN A 28 -42.32 -34.99 -26.29
CA ASN A 28 -41.62 -36.24 -26.60
C ASN A 28 -41.11 -36.52 -28.02
N GLN A 29 -39.81 -36.84 -28.11
CA GLN A 29 -39.40 -38.17 -28.56
C GLN A 29 -38.03 -38.58 -27.99
N THR A 30 -38.00 -39.84 -27.58
CA THR A 30 -36.99 -40.60 -26.84
C THR A 30 -35.98 -41.29 -27.77
N HIS A 31 -34.73 -41.42 -27.33
CA HIS A 31 -33.92 -42.65 -27.51
C HIS A 31 -32.87 -42.77 -26.39
N GLY A 32 -32.88 -43.90 -25.66
CA GLY A 32 -31.80 -44.41 -24.80
C GLY A 32 -30.61 -44.91 -25.63
N TYR A 33 -29.47 -45.38 -25.13
CA TYR A 33 -28.96 -45.95 -23.87
C TYR A 33 -27.48 -45.42 -23.76
N GLU A 34 -26.68 -45.49 -22.69
CA GLU A 34 -26.41 -46.57 -21.74
C GLU A 34 -25.47 -46.06 -20.61
N HIS A 35 -25.43 -46.83 -19.53
CA HIS A 35 -24.77 -46.58 -18.25
C HIS A 35 -23.23 -46.54 -18.28
N SER A 36 -22.64 -45.66 -17.45
CA SER A 36 -21.41 -45.97 -16.72
C SER A 36 -21.31 -45.18 -15.41
N SER A 37 -21.65 -45.88 -14.33
CA SER A 37 -21.00 -45.95 -13.01
C SER A 37 -20.37 -44.70 -12.42
N GLY A 38 -20.97 -44.23 -11.32
CA GLY A 38 -20.53 -43.08 -10.56
C GLY A 38 -19.31 -43.29 -9.66
N THR A 39 -18.74 -42.17 -9.23
CA THR A 39 -17.93 -42.07 -8.03
C THR A 39 -18.20 -40.69 -7.41
N LEU A 40 -19.23 -40.61 -6.57
CA LEU A 40 -19.47 -39.43 -5.73
C LEU A 40 -18.36 -39.37 -4.67
N LEU A 41 -17.54 -38.33 -4.74
CA LEU A 41 -16.61 -37.94 -3.69
C LEU A 41 -17.42 -37.60 -2.42
N LYS A 42 -17.18 -38.33 -1.32
CA LYS A 42 -17.74 -38.02 0.00
C LYS A 42 -17.24 -36.65 0.48
N PRO A 43 -18.10 -35.79 1.05
CA PRO A 43 -17.63 -34.59 1.74
C PRO A 43 -16.92 -34.96 3.06
N PRO A 44 -15.97 -34.13 3.54
CA PRO A 44 -15.24 -34.40 4.77
C PRO A 44 -16.16 -34.32 6.02
N PRO A 45 -15.86 -35.05 7.10
CA PRO A 45 -16.70 -35.07 8.29
C PRO A 45 -16.67 -33.72 9.02
N GLN A 46 -17.83 -33.29 9.51
CA GLN A 46 -17.96 -32.14 10.42
C GLN A 46 -17.48 -32.52 11.83
N PRO A 47 -16.92 -31.58 12.61
CA PRO A 47 -16.47 -31.87 13.97
C PRO A 47 -17.68 -32.09 14.90
N PRO A 48 -17.59 -33.02 15.88
CA PRO A 48 -18.71 -33.32 16.76
C PRO A 48 -19.02 -32.14 17.69
N GLN A 49 -20.29 -31.72 17.70
CA GLN A 49 -20.86 -30.84 18.71
C GLN A 49 -21.42 -31.69 19.87
N ASN A 50 -20.92 -31.40 21.07
CA ASN A 50 -21.42 -31.77 22.39
C ASN A 50 -21.29 -33.24 22.86
N LEU A 51 -20.42 -33.44 23.86
CA LEU A 51 -20.58 -34.46 24.91
C LEU A 51 -20.21 -33.84 26.29
N PRO A 52 -20.75 -34.37 27.40
CA PRO A 52 -21.04 -33.65 28.64
C PRO A 52 -19.89 -33.68 29.66
N GLY A 53 -19.97 -32.76 30.63
CA GLY A 53 -18.95 -32.53 31.63
C GLY A 53 -18.78 -33.64 32.67
N SER A 54 -17.55 -33.77 33.15
CA SER A 54 -17.22 -34.40 34.43
C SER A 54 -16.09 -33.62 35.11
N GLN A 55 -16.35 -33.23 36.35
CA GLN A 55 -15.52 -32.43 37.25
C GLN A 55 -14.18 -33.11 37.55
N LEU A 56 -13.11 -32.32 37.69
CA LEU A 56 -11.85 -32.74 38.32
C LEU A 56 -11.57 -31.83 39.53
N PRO A 57 -11.16 -32.38 40.69
CA PRO A 57 -10.99 -31.63 41.92
C PRO A 57 -9.60 -30.98 42.00
N GLY A 58 -9.55 -29.78 42.59
CA GLY A 58 -8.29 -29.10 42.90
C GLY A 58 -7.70 -29.54 44.22
N THR A 59 -6.36 -29.53 44.31
CA THR A 59 -5.61 -28.98 45.44
C THR A 59 -4.11 -28.86 45.11
N ARG A 60 -3.59 -27.69 45.48
CA ARG A 60 -2.23 -27.28 45.86
C ARG A 60 -1.32 -28.41 46.37
N VAL A 61 0.00 -28.31 46.14
CA VAL A 61 1.09 -28.43 47.16
C VAL A 61 2.50 -28.43 46.51
N GLU A 62 3.31 -27.48 47.01
CA GLU A 62 4.75 -27.45 47.36
C GLU A 62 5.88 -28.11 46.53
N LYS A 63 7.02 -27.39 46.51
CA LYS A 63 8.36 -27.82 46.07
C LYS A 63 9.00 -28.75 47.12
N PRO A 64 9.90 -29.65 46.69
CA PRO A 64 11.10 -29.91 47.48
C PRO A 64 12.42 -29.94 46.71
N HIS A 65 13.47 -29.67 47.48
CA HIS A 65 14.91 -29.76 47.22
C HIS A 65 15.40 -31.21 47.04
N ASP A 66 16.51 -31.39 46.31
CA ASP A 66 17.65 -32.30 46.55
C ASP A 66 18.46 -32.41 45.23
N GLN A 67 19.79 -32.53 45.10
CA GLN A 67 20.96 -32.57 45.97
C GLN A 67 22.20 -32.36 45.06
N ASN A 68 23.30 -31.91 45.66
CA ASN A 68 24.61 -31.63 45.06
C ASN A 68 25.39 -32.90 44.66
N MET A 69 26.23 -32.85 43.60
CA MET A 69 27.57 -33.48 43.44
C MET A 69 28.09 -33.26 42.00
N SER A 70 28.82 -32.18 41.72
CA SER A 70 30.30 -32.00 41.71
C SER A 70 31.00 -32.38 40.39
N SER A 71 31.59 -31.39 39.70
CA SER A 71 33.00 -31.41 39.25
C SER A 71 33.35 -30.09 38.53
N HIS A 72 34.45 -29.48 38.95
CA HIS A 72 34.96 -28.19 38.50
C HIS A 72 35.32 -28.13 37.00
N PHE A 73 34.85 -27.07 36.32
CA PHE A 73 35.57 -26.42 35.22
C PHE A 73 35.47 -24.89 35.40
N PRO A 74 36.53 -24.11 35.13
CA PRO A 74 36.51 -22.66 35.35
C PRO A 74 35.59 -21.99 34.34
N LYS A 75 34.66 -21.15 34.81
CA LYS A 75 33.83 -20.28 33.95
C LYS A 75 34.72 -19.19 33.35
N THR A 76 35.03 -19.31 32.06
CA THR A 76 35.40 -18.15 31.24
C THR A 76 34.17 -17.24 31.14
N LYS A 77 34.33 -15.97 31.50
CA LYS A 77 33.32 -14.94 31.29
C LYS A 77 33.23 -14.68 29.78
N GLU A 78 32.22 -15.22 29.11
CA GLU A 78 31.80 -14.66 27.82
C GLU A 78 31.10 -13.32 28.10
N GLU A 79 31.80 -12.24 27.76
CA GLU A 79 31.24 -10.89 27.75
C GLU A 79 30.19 -10.81 26.64
N GLY A 80 28.92 -10.61 27.03
CA GLY A 80 27.88 -10.21 26.09
C GLY A 80 28.21 -8.86 25.44
N PRO A 81 27.59 -8.52 24.28
CA PRO A 81 27.90 -7.27 23.59
C PRO A 81 27.62 -6.08 24.51
N LEU A 82 28.64 -5.26 24.74
CA LEU A 82 28.55 -4.02 25.50
C LEU A 82 27.41 -3.13 24.96
N PRO A 83 26.63 -2.46 25.85
CA PRO A 83 25.64 -1.49 25.40
C PRO A 83 26.34 -0.37 24.64
N ALA A 84 25.89 -0.09 23.41
CA ALA A 84 26.43 0.99 22.60
C ALA A 84 26.37 2.31 23.40
N LYS A 85 27.53 2.88 23.73
CA LYS A 85 27.64 4.18 24.38
C LYS A 85 26.95 5.21 23.49
N ARG A 86 25.80 5.74 23.90
CA ARG A 86 25.22 6.93 23.27
C ARG A 86 26.21 8.07 23.44
N SER A 87 26.89 8.45 22.36
CA SER A 87 27.80 9.59 22.33
C SER A 87 27.06 10.83 22.85
N LYS A 88 27.58 11.47 23.91
CA LYS A 88 27.02 12.73 24.39
C LYS A 88 27.21 13.79 23.31
N ILE A 89 26.12 14.48 22.95
CA ILE A 89 26.15 15.59 22.00
C ILE A 89 26.98 16.73 22.62
N THR A 90 28.06 17.13 21.96
CA THR A 90 28.93 18.21 22.44
C THR A 90 28.42 19.59 21.98
N PRO A 91 28.68 20.68 22.73
CA PRO A 91 28.37 22.04 22.29
C PRO A 91 29.01 22.38 20.94
N GLN A 92 30.22 21.86 20.67
CA GLN A 92 30.88 22.02 19.38
C GLN A 92 30.12 21.34 18.24
N LEU A 93 29.55 20.15 18.48
CA LEU A 93 28.75 19.43 17.49
C LEU A 93 27.42 20.15 17.23
N LEU A 94 26.77 20.69 18.27
CA LEU A 94 25.57 21.51 18.10
C LEU A 94 25.88 22.76 17.26
N ASN A 95 26.94 23.49 17.63
CA ASN A 95 27.36 24.68 16.89
C ASN A 95 27.74 24.37 15.43
N TYR A 96 28.36 23.22 15.18
CA TYR A 96 28.61 22.75 13.81
C TYR A 96 27.28 22.48 13.08
N ILE A 97 26.35 21.73 13.67
CA ILE A 97 25.06 21.38 13.07
C ILE A 97 24.22 22.64 12.76
N ASP A 98 24.18 23.59 13.68
CA ASP A 98 23.38 24.82 13.56
C ASP A 98 23.91 25.76 12.47
N ASN A 99 25.24 25.82 12.30
CA ASN A 99 25.88 26.68 11.30
C ASN A 99 26.20 25.96 9.98
N PHE A 100 26.05 24.64 9.92
CA PHE A 100 26.33 23.89 8.70
C PHE A 100 25.31 24.23 7.62
N LYS A 101 25.79 24.74 6.49
CA LYS A 101 24.94 24.95 5.31
C LYS A 101 24.74 23.60 4.63
N TYR A 102 23.50 23.14 4.51
CA TYR A 102 23.15 21.93 3.76
C TYR A 102 22.85 22.29 2.29
N PRO A 103 23.83 22.21 1.35
CA PRO A 103 23.66 22.75 0.00
C PRO A 103 22.68 21.95 -0.88
N TYR A 104 22.39 20.70 -0.52
CA TYR A 104 21.56 19.78 -1.30
C TYR A 104 20.13 19.60 -0.74
N ILE A 105 19.79 20.31 0.34
CA ILE A 105 18.45 20.28 0.93
C ILE A 105 17.93 21.71 0.92
N SER A 106 16.92 21.97 0.09
CA SER A 106 16.29 23.28 0.03
C SER A 106 15.44 23.54 1.26
N ASP A 107 15.26 24.81 1.61
CA ASP A 107 14.28 25.22 2.61
C ASP A 107 12.86 25.16 2.03
N VAL A 108 11.90 24.63 2.80
CA VAL A 108 10.49 24.49 2.38
C VAL A 108 9.85 25.84 2.04
N SER A 109 10.37 26.97 2.53
CA SER A 109 9.93 28.33 2.15
C SER A 109 10.11 28.64 0.66
N CYS A 110 10.90 27.86 -0.08
CA CYS A 110 10.95 27.90 -1.55
C CYS A 110 9.60 27.50 -2.20
N TYR A 111 8.69 26.92 -1.42
CA TYR A 111 7.37 26.49 -1.84
C TYR A 111 6.27 27.27 -1.10
N GLU A 112 5.31 27.77 -1.86
CA GLU A 112 4.09 28.39 -1.34
C GLU A 112 3.03 27.29 -1.16
N LYS A 113 2.70 26.94 0.08
CA LYS A 113 1.62 25.98 0.38
C LYS A 113 0.27 26.60 0.05
N LEU A 114 -0.57 25.86 -0.67
CA LEU A 114 -1.87 26.34 -1.16
C LEU A 114 -3.04 25.64 -0.46
N LEU A 115 -3.09 24.32 -0.54
CA LEU A 115 -4.21 23.53 -0.03
C LEU A 115 -3.71 22.20 0.53
N LYS A 116 -4.29 21.73 1.62
CA LYS A 116 -4.12 20.35 2.09
C LYS A 116 -4.96 19.41 1.23
N ILE A 117 -4.31 18.48 0.54
CA ILE A 117 -4.94 17.57 -0.43
C ILE A 117 -5.06 16.13 0.09
N GLY A 118 -4.39 15.79 1.18
CA GLY A 118 -4.50 14.46 1.76
C GLY A 118 -3.98 14.40 3.19
N GLN A 119 -4.50 13.42 3.93
CA GLN A 119 -4.00 13.02 5.23
C GLN A 119 -4.11 11.50 5.33
N GLY A 120 -3.00 10.84 5.61
CA GLY A 120 -2.95 9.39 5.73
C GLY A 120 -1.94 8.93 6.76
N THR A 121 -1.71 7.63 6.82
CA THR A 121 -0.78 6.98 7.77
C THR A 121 0.65 7.53 7.66
N PHE A 122 1.06 8.00 6.48
CA PHE A 122 2.41 8.49 6.21
C PHE A 122 2.54 10.02 6.32
N GLY A 123 1.48 10.72 6.71
CA GLY A 123 1.51 12.16 6.94
C GLY A 123 0.50 12.95 6.15
N GLU A 124 0.75 14.25 6.11
CA GLU A 124 -0.10 15.26 5.47
C GLU A 124 0.49 15.62 4.10
N VAL A 125 -0.38 15.73 3.10
CA VAL A 125 0.01 16.11 1.74
C VAL A 125 -0.61 17.46 1.41
N PHE A 126 0.21 18.38 0.93
CA PHE A 126 -0.21 19.73 0.53
C PHE A 126 0.09 19.97 -0.95
N LYS A 127 -0.86 20.53 -1.69
CA LYS A 127 -0.58 21.19 -2.96
C LYS A 127 0.20 22.47 -2.65
N ALA A 128 1.29 22.69 -3.37
CA ALA A 128 2.11 23.89 -3.25
C ALA A 128 2.58 24.36 -4.63
N ARG A 129 3.10 25.58 -4.69
CA ARG A 129 3.71 26.18 -5.88
C ARG A 129 5.18 26.50 -5.61
N CYS A 130 6.08 26.04 -6.47
CA CYS A 130 7.49 26.43 -6.41
C CYS A 130 7.61 27.93 -6.74
N LYS A 131 8.18 28.74 -5.84
CA LYS A 131 8.29 30.20 -6.03
C LYS A 131 9.24 30.58 -7.16
N LYS A 132 10.25 29.76 -7.44
CA LYS A 132 11.24 30.01 -8.50
C LYS A 132 10.72 29.70 -9.89
N THR A 133 10.01 28.58 -10.05
CA THR A 133 9.60 28.06 -11.36
C THR A 133 8.12 28.21 -11.66
N GLY A 134 7.30 28.53 -10.66
CA GLY A 134 5.83 28.52 -10.76
C GLY A 134 5.21 27.12 -10.85
N ARG A 135 6.00 26.04 -10.88
CA ARG A 135 5.51 24.65 -11.01
C ARG A 135 4.70 24.26 -9.77
N TYR A 136 3.53 23.65 -9.98
CA TYR A 136 2.77 23.01 -8.92
C TYR A 136 3.41 21.69 -8.48
N VAL A 137 3.48 21.48 -7.17
CA VAL A 137 4.08 20.31 -6.52
C VAL A 137 3.17 19.78 -5.41
N ALA A 138 3.36 18.53 -5.02
CA ALA A 138 2.78 17.95 -3.82
C ALA A 138 3.86 17.80 -2.74
N LEU A 139 3.64 18.43 -1.58
CA LEU A 139 4.51 18.35 -0.41
C LEU A 139 3.94 17.32 0.57
N LYS A 140 4.60 16.16 0.68
CA LYS A 140 4.27 15.12 1.68
C LYS A 140 5.12 15.37 2.92
N LYS A 141 4.51 15.86 3.99
CA LYS A 141 5.14 16.09 5.29
C LYS A 141 5.45 14.75 5.95
N ILE A 142 6.70 14.53 6.34
CA ILE A 142 7.14 13.34 7.03
C ILE A 142 6.82 13.49 8.52
N LEU A 143 6.05 12.56 9.08
CA LEU A 143 5.73 12.55 10.51
C LEU A 143 6.89 11.95 11.33
N MET A 144 7.42 12.72 12.27
CA MET A 144 8.53 12.33 13.15
C MET A 144 8.09 12.11 14.61
N GLU A 145 6.80 12.29 14.93
CA GLU A 145 6.31 12.40 16.31
C GLU A 145 6.35 11.07 17.07
N ASN A 146 6.06 9.96 16.38
CA ASN A 146 6.00 8.62 16.98
C ASN A 146 7.23 7.75 16.68
N GLU A 147 8.24 8.29 15.99
CA GLU A 147 9.41 7.50 15.63
C GLU A 147 10.45 7.46 16.75
N LYS A 148 10.72 6.25 17.22
CA LYS A 148 11.76 5.98 18.24
C LYS A 148 13.13 5.76 17.61
N GLU A 149 13.17 5.42 16.32
CA GLU A 149 14.39 5.08 15.58
C GLU A 149 14.91 6.24 14.70
N GLY A 150 14.37 7.45 14.90
CA GLY A 150 14.78 8.65 14.16
C GLY A 150 13.95 8.86 12.91
N PHE A 151 14.58 8.94 11.73
CA PHE A 151 13.89 9.24 10.48
C PHE A 151 13.10 8.01 9.98
N PRO A 152 11.81 8.14 9.62
CA PRO A 152 10.97 7.01 9.24
C PRO A 152 11.56 6.16 8.12
N ILE A 153 11.68 4.85 8.36
CA ILE A 153 12.22 3.90 7.37
C ILE A 153 11.37 3.84 6.09
N THR A 154 10.07 4.13 6.19
CA THR A 154 9.13 4.21 5.06
C THR A 154 9.48 5.37 4.13
N ALA A 155 9.79 6.55 4.68
CA ALA A 155 10.22 7.70 3.89
C ALA A 155 11.57 7.45 3.21
N LEU A 156 12.54 6.82 3.90
CA LEU A 156 13.82 6.44 3.29
C LEU A 156 13.65 5.45 2.13
N ARG A 157 12.72 4.49 2.27
CA ARG A 157 12.40 3.55 1.18
C ARG A 157 11.81 4.28 -0.01
N GLU A 158 10.83 5.14 0.22
CA GLU A 158 10.17 5.91 -0.83
C GLU A 158 11.19 6.72 -1.64
N VAL A 159 12.08 7.45 -0.95
CA VAL A 159 13.21 8.17 -1.58
C VAL A 159 14.10 7.22 -2.39
N LYS A 160 14.55 6.11 -1.78
CA LYS A 160 15.47 5.16 -2.42
C LYS A 160 14.88 4.49 -3.65
N MET A 161 13.57 4.19 -3.66
CA MET A 161 12.90 3.60 -4.81
C MET A 161 12.73 4.64 -5.93
N LEU A 162 12.22 5.83 -5.60
CA LEU A 162 11.90 6.85 -6.59
C LEU A 162 13.14 7.51 -7.22
N GLN A 163 14.28 7.53 -6.51
CA GLN A 163 15.55 7.91 -7.11
C GLN A 163 15.95 7.01 -8.29
N LYS A 164 15.52 5.73 -8.30
CA LYS A 164 15.82 4.75 -9.36
C LYS A 164 14.74 4.66 -10.43
N LEU A 165 13.53 5.13 -10.14
CA LEU A 165 12.34 4.94 -10.96
C LEU A 165 11.94 6.23 -11.68
N LYS A 166 12.67 6.59 -12.73
CA LYS A 166 12.36 7.74 -13.59
C LYS A 166 11.68 7.28 -14.88
N TYR A 167 10.36 7.11 -14.84
CA TYR A 167 9.57 6.59 -15.95
C TYR A 167 8.22 7.27 -16.07
N GLU A 168 7.66 7.25 -17.29
CA GLU A 168 6.43 7.98 -17.62
C GLU A 168 5.25 7.63 -16.71
N ASN A 169 5.03 6.36 -16.37
CA ASN A 169 3.88 5.95 -15.54
C ASN A 169 4.21 5.82 -14.05
N ILE A 170 5.24 6.52 -13.56
CA ILE A 170 5.65 6.54 -12.15
C ILE A 170 5.69 7.99 -11.67
N THR A 171 5.25 8.24 -10.44
CA THR A 171 5.33 9.57 -9.83
C THR A 171 6.77 10.05 -9.73
N GLU A 172 6.98 11.35 -9.88
CA GLU A 172 8.31 11.95 -9.84
C GLU A 172 8.55 12.52 -8.44
N LEU A 173 9.58 12.03 -7.76
CA LEU A 173 10.16 12.71 -6.60
C LEU A 173 11.16 13.76 -7.11
N ILE A 174 10.84 15.04 -6.90
CA ILE A 174 11.63 16.18 -7.36
C ILE A 174 12.81 16.40 -6.41
N GLU A 175 12.54 16.56 -5.12
CA GLU A 175 13.56 16.76 -4.09
C GLU A 175 13.04 16.43 -2.68
N ILE A 176 13.93 16.58 -1.70
CA ILE A 176 13.60 16.58 -0.27
C ILE A 176 13.91 17.98 0.24
N CYS A 177 12.95 18.62 0.90
CA CYS A 177 13.16 19.91 1.55
C CYS A 177 12.89 19.81 3.04
N SER A 178 13.49 20.72 3.81
CA SER A 178 13.29 20.80 5.26
C SER A 178 12.83 22.20 5.68
N SER A 179 12.17 22.28 6.82
CA SER A 179 11.97 23.56 7.50
C SER A 179 13.21 23.90 8.29
N LYS A 180 13.73 25.12 8.13
CA LYS A 180 14.70 25.69 9.09
C LYS A 180 14.14 25.62 10.51
N GLN A 181 15.04 25.35 11.44
CA GLN A 181 14.77 25.36 12.86
C GLN A 181 14.64 26.80 13.32
N THR A 182 13.45 27.21 13.74
CA THR A 182 13.14 28.56 14.23
C THR A 182 13.50 28.75 15.70
N SER A 183 13.61 27.65 16.46
CA SER A 183 14.02 27.65 17.86
C SER A 183 14.72 26.34 18.23
N SER A 184 15.55 26.35 19.28
CA SER A 184 16.26 25.15 19.78
C SER A 184 15.32 24.04 20.25
N ARG A 185 14.02 24.31 20.41
CA ARG A 185 12.98 23.34 20.80
C ARG A 185 12.18 22.79 19.61
N ASP A 186 12.21 23.45 18.46
CA ASP A 186 11.46 23.00 17.29
C ASP A 186 12.23 21.92 16.52
N ARG A 187 11.62 20.75 16.37
CA ARG A 187 12.19 19.69 15.55
C ARG A 187 12.13 20.07 14.07
N CYS A 188 13.24 19.89 13.37
CA CYS A 188 13.29 20.02 11.92
C CYS A 188 12.22 19.13 11.27
N THR A 189 11.38 19.71 10.42
CA THR A 189 10.34 18.99 9.67
C THR A 189 10.81 18.76 8.24
N PHE A 190 10.71 17.52 7.77
CA PHE A 190 11.08 17.13 6.40
C PHE A 190 9.84 16.96 5.52
N TYR A 191 10.01 17.25 4.24
CA TYR A 191 8.99 17.09 3.22
C TYR A 191 9.60 16.39 2.00
N LEU A 192 8.86 15.43 1.45
CA LEU A 192 9.12 14.91 0.12
C LEU A 192 8.34 15.75 -0.90
N VAL A 193 9.04 16.28 -1.91
CA VAL A 193 8.46 17.13 -2.95
C VAL A 193 8.21 16.30 -4.20
N PHE A 194 6.96 16.11 -4.57
CA PHE A 194 6.55 15.36 -5.75
C PHE A 194 6.01 16.29 -6.84
N ALA A 195 6.05 15.82 -8.09
CA ALA A 195 5.21 16.40 -9.14
C ALA A 195 3.73 16.34 -8.72
N PHE A 196 3.00 17.44 -8.93
CA PHE A 196 1.56 17.49 -8.67
C PHE A 196 0.78 16.89 -9.84
N TYR A 197 -0.27 16.15 -9.52
CA TYR A 197 -1.24 15.60 -10.47
C TYR A 197 -2.65 15.96 -10.01
N GLU A 198 -3.52 16.29 -10.94
CA GLU A 198 -4.82 16.92 -10.70
C GLU A 198 -5.83 15.97 -10.03
N HIS A 199 -5.70 14.68 -10.29
CA HIS A 199 -6.66 13.68 -9.84
C HIS A 199 -5.95 12.42 -9.31
N ASP A 200 -6.62 11.71 -8.42
CA ASP A 200 -6.40 10.30 -8.16
C ASP A 200 -7.60 9.49 -8.69
N LEU A 201 -7.40 8.21 -8.97
CA LEU A 201 -8.41 7.37 -9.59
C LEU A 201 -9.61 7.13 -8.65
N ALA A 202 -9.42 7.06 -7.33
CA ALA A 202 -10.54 6.89 -6.40
C ALA A 202 -11.44 8.14 -6.39
N GLY A 203 -10.84 9.33 -6.35
CA GLY A 203 -11.55 10.60 -6.49
C GLY A 203 -12.27 10.73 -7.83
N LEU A 204 -11.65 10.25 -8.92
CA LEU A 204 -12.26 10.27 -10.25
C LEU A 204 -13.46 9.32 -10.35
N LEU A 205 -13.35 8.09 -9.85
CA LEU A 205 -14.40 7.08 -9.91
C LEU A 205 -15.58 7.39 -8.98
N SER A 206 -15.34 8.07 -7.86
CA SER A 206 -16.40 8.49 -6.93
C SER A 206 -17.24 9.67 -7.45
N ASN A 207 -16.78 10.41 -8.46
CA ASN A 207 -17.52 11.51 -9.06
C ASN A 207 -18.52 10.98 -10.11
N PRO A 208 -19.84 11.06 -9.89
CA PRO A 208 -20.84 10.52 -10.81
C PRO A 208 -20.88 11.26 -12.16
N ASN A 209 -20.33 12.47 -12.22
CA ASN A 209 -20.26 13.25 -13.46
C ASN A 209 -19.11 12.80 -14.37
N VAL A 210 -18.24 11.91 -13.90
CA VAL A 210 -17.13 11.38 -14.70
C VAL A 210 -17.49 10.00 -15.23
N LEU A 211 -17.65 9.92 -16.54
CA LEU A 211 -17.93 8.67 -17.25
C LEU A 211 -16.74 8.31 -18.15
N LEU A 212 -15.96 7.32 -17.73
CA LEU A 212 -14.87 6.79 -18.54
C LEU A 212 -15.42 5.94 -19.70
N LYS A 213 -15.04 6.29 -20.91
CA LYS A 213 -15.28 5.51 -22.13
C LYS A 213 -14.33 4.32 -22.20
N LEU A 214 -14.70 3.31 -22.99
CA LEU A 214 -13.89 2.08 -23.13
C LEU A 214 -12.45 2.36 -23.58
N ASN A 215 -12.23 3.31 -24.49
CA ASN A 215 -10.90 3.70 -24.95
C ASN A 215 -10.05 4.37 -23.85
N GLU A 216 -10.69 5.14 -22.97
CA GLU A 216 -10.03 5.76 -21.82
C GLU A 216 -9.67 4.70 -20.78
N ILE A 217 -10.57 3.77 -20.49
CA ILE A 217 -10.32 2.60 -19.62
C ILE A 217 -9.13 1.78 -20.14
N LYS A 218 -9.11 1.47 -21.44
CA LYS A 218 -7.98 0.76 -22.09
C LYS A 218 -6.67 1.52 -21.94
N THR A 219 -6.70 2.84 -22.13
CA THR A 219 -5.50 3.71 -21.98
C THR A 219 -4.99 3.72 -20.54
N LEU A 220 -5.88 3.90 -19.57
CA LEU A 220 -5.53 3.87 -18.14
C LEU A 220 -4.94 2.52 -17.75
N MET A 221 -5.55 1.41 -18.16
CA MET A 221 -5.02 0.08 -17.89
C MET A 221 -3.66 -0.16 -18.56
N LYS A 222 -3.46 0.32 -19.79
CA LYS A 222 -2.16 0.26 -20.46
C LYS A 222 -1.09 1.01 -19.66
N HIS A 223 -1.37 2.23 -19.22
CA HIS A 223 -0.44 3.00 -18.39
C HIS A 223 -0.13 2.32 -17.05
N LEU A 224 -1.16 1.79 -16.38
CA LEU A 224 -1.02 1.04 -15.13
C LEU A 224 -0.09 -0.17 -15.30
N LEU A 225 -0.36 -0.99 -16.30
CA LEU A 225 0.42 -2.19 -16.59
C LEU A 225 1.85 -1.86 -17.04
N ASN A 226 2.05 -0.79 -17.81
CA ASN A 226 3.39 -0.30 -18.15
C ASN A 226 4.18 0.14 -16.91
N GLY A 227 3.53 0.86 -15.99
CA GLY A 227 4.13 1.24 -14.71
C GLY A 227 4.51 0.02 -13.86
N LEU A 228 3.61 -0.96 -13.76
CA LEU A 228 3.86 -2.21 -13.03
C LEU A 228 5.00 -3.03 -13.65
N TYR A 229 4.97 -3.22 -14.96
CA TYR A 229 6.06 -3.85 -15.69
C TYR A 229 7.41 -3.18 -15.41
N LYS A 230 7.43 -1.84 -15.36
CA LYS A 230 8.64 -1.08 -15.12
C LYS A 230 9.19 -1.23 -13.71
N ILE A 231 8.35 -1.24 -12.69
CA ILE A 231 8.81 -1.47 -11.30
C ILE A 231 9.23 -2.93 -11.09
N HIS A 232 8.49 -3.89 -11.66
CA HIS A 232 8.79 -5.32 -11.53
C HIS A 232 10.08 -5.70 -12.25
N SER A 233 10.30 -5.19 -13.46
CA SER A 233 11.57 -5.35 -14.20
C SER A 233 12.76 -4.69 -13.49
N SER A 234 12.49 -3.69 -12.65
CA SER A 234 13.49 -3.07 -11.77
C SER A 234 13.67 -3.82 -10.43
N ASN A 235 13.08 -5.01 -10.29
CA ASN A 235 13.05 -5.83 -9.07
C ASN A 235 12.47 -5.06 -7.87
N ILE A 236 11.32 -4.39 -8.04
CA ILE A 236 10.61 -3.68 -6.97
C ILE A 236 9.15 -4.15 -6.95
N LEU A 237 8.65 -4.48 -5.76
CA LEU A 237 7.22 -4.72 -5.50
C LEU A 237 6.59 -3.45 -4.93
N HIS A 238 5.41 -3.08 -5.40
CA HIS A 238 4.68 -1.90 -4.91
C HIS A 238 4.06 -2.16 -3.53
N ARG A 239 3.31 -3.26 -3.40
CA ARG A 239 2.69 -3.77 -2.16
C ARG A 239 1.62 -2.87 -1.53
N ASP A 240 1.17 -1.83 -2.22
CA ASP A 240 0.01 -1.01 -1.83
C ASP A 240 -0.77 -0.52 -3.06
N MET A 241 -1.10 -1.45 -3.96
CA MET A 241 -1.97 -1.14 -5.10
C MET A 241 -3.39 -0.85 -4.60
N LYS A 242 -3.91 0.33 -4.94
CA LYS A 242 -5.29 0.78 -4.70
C LYS A 242 -5.61 2.00 -5.55
N ALA A 243 -6.88 2.27 -5.85
CA ALA A 243 -7.28 3.38 -6.70
C ALA A 243 -6.75 4.75 -6.21
N ALA A 244 -6.71 4.98 -4.89
CA ALA A 244 -6.19 6.23 -4.31
C ALA A 244 -4.68 6.45 -4.53
N ASN A 245 -3.92 5.40 -4.86
CA ASN A 245 -2.48 5.50 -5.18
C ASN A 245 -2.22 5.62 -6.70
N ILE A 246 -3.28 5.67 -7.51
CA ILE A 246 -3.19 5.85 -8.96
C ILE A 246 -3.48 7.32 -9.27
N LEU A 247 -2.44 8.08 -9.60
CA LEU A 247 -2.55 9.51 -9.90
C LEU A 247 -2.73 9.72 -11.41
N ILE A 248 -3.40 10.81 -11.80
CA ILE A 248 -3.72 11.12 -13.20
C ILE A 248 -3.44 12.60 -13.43
N SER A 249 -2.59 12.90 -14.42
CA SER A 249 -2.32 14.29 -14.83
C SER A 249 -3.49 14.90 -15.60
N LYS A 250 -3.51 16.23 -15.73
CA LYS A 250 -4.47 16.96 -16.57
C LYS A 250 -4.52 16.50 -18.03
N GLU A 251 -3.43 15.91 -18.54
CA GLU A 251 -3.35 15.32 -19.89
C GLU A 251 -3.89 13.88 -19.95
N GLY A 252 -4.35 13.31 -18.83
CA GLY A 252 -4.82 11.92 -18.76
C GLY A 252 -3.70 10.88 -18.66
N VAL A 253 -2.48 11.29 -18.31
CA VAL A 253 -1.36 10.36 -18.10
C VAL A 253 -1.41 9.82 -16.68
N LEU A 254 -1.46 8.49 -16.54
CA LEU A 254 -1.51 7.82 -15.25
C LEU A 254 -0.10 7.64 -14.68
N LYS A 255 0.01 7.83 -13.36
CA LYS A 255 1.24 7.74 -12.57
C LYS A 255 1.00 6.86 -11.35
N LEU A 256 1.82 5.84 -11.18
CA LEU A 256 1.88 5.09 -9.92
C LEU A 256 2.44 5.97 -8.81
N GLY A 257 1.70 6.11 -7.71
CA GLY A 257 2.07 6.89 -6.54
C GLY A 257 2.23 6.03 -5.27
N ASP A 258 2.78 6.65 -4.23
CA ASP A 258 3.00 6.10 -2.88
C ASP A 258 3.83 4.81 -2.80
N PHE A 259 5.15 4.97 -2.83
CA PHE A 259 6.11 3.88 -2.69
C PHE A 259 6.53 3.63 -1.23
N GLY A 260 5.81 4.18 -0.24
CA GLY A 260 6.15 4.06 1.18
C GLY A 260 6.20 2.61 1.69
N LEU A 261 5.40 1.72 1.09
CA LEU A 261 5.39 0.29 1.38
C LEU A 261 6.17 -0.56 0.36
N ALA A 262 6.78 0.03 -0.67
CA ALA A 262 7.51 -0.71 -1.69
C ALA A 262 8.76 -1.41 -1.14
N ARG A 263 9.16 -2.51 -1.78
CA ARG A 263 10.35 -3.29 -1.41
C ARG A 263 11.10 -3.83 -2.63
N PRO A 264 12.43 -3.99 -2.53
CA PRO A 264 13.16 -4.78 -3.51
C PRO A 264 12.66 -6.22 -3.52
N LEU A 265 12.48 -6.77 -4.72
CA LEU A 265 12.30 -8.18 -4.96
C LEU A 265 13.68 -8.85 -4.90
N PHE A 266 13.90 -9.64 -3.86
CA PHE A 266 15.07 -10.48 -3.73
C PHE A 266 14.90 -11.73 -4.60
N LYS A 267 15.86 -11.98 -5.49
CA LYS A 267 15.94 -13.24 -6.22
C LYS A 267 16.36 -14.34 -5.25
N LYS A 268 15.71 -15.51 -5.36
CA LYS A 268 16.16 -16.72 -4.69
C LYS A 268 17.58 -17.03 -5.16
N LEU A 269 18.55 -16.95 -4.24
CA LEU A 269 19.93 -17.36 -4.51
C LEU A 269 20.10 -18.82 -4.08
N PRO A 270 20.79 -19.66 -4.87
CA PRO A 270 21.10 -21.03 -4.47
C PRO A 270 21.76 -21.05 -3.08
N GLY A 271 21.27 -21.91 -2.19
CA GLY A 271 21.83 -22.05 -0.83
C GLY A 271 21.50 -20.94 0.17
N LYS A 272 20.70 -19.92 -0.22
CA LYS A 272 20.19 -18.92 0.75
C LYS A 272 18.73 -19.20 1.09
N MET A 273 18.36 -18.87 2.34
CA MET A 273 16.97 -18.93 2.78
C MET A 273 16.08 -18.04 1.89
N GLU A 274 14.86 -18.50 1.67
CA GLU A 274 13.84 -17.73 0.95
C GLU A 274 13.64 -16.34 1.57
N PRO A 275 13.42 -15.30 0.75
CA PRO A 275 13.10 -13.98 1.26
C PRO A 275 11.85 -14.04 2.14
N CYS A 276 11.98 -13.62 3.39
CA CYS A 276 10.88 -13.60 4.34
C CYS A 276 10.30 -12.18 4.43
N TYR A 277 9.36 -11.86 3.55
CA TYR A 277 8.72 -10.55 3.54
C TYR A 277 7.68 -10.41 4.66
N THR A 278 7.34 -9.16 4.98
CA THR A 278 6.23 -8.81 5.88
C THR A 278 4.91 -9.20 5.23
N ASN A 279 4.13 -10.09 5.85
CA ASN A 279 2.84 -10.53 5.29
C ASN A 279 1.74 -9.45 5.33
N ARG A 280 1.62 -8.70 6.43
CA ARG A 280 0.56 -7.70 6.65
C ARG A 280 0.80 -6.41 5.85
N VAL A 281 0.70 -6.52 4.54
CA VAL A 281 0.82 -5.45 3.54
C VAL A 281 -0.41 -5.44 2.63
N VAL A 282 -0.52 -4.43 1.76
CA VAL A 282 -1.67 -4.16 0.89
C VAL A 282 -2.93 -3.82 1.69
N THR A 283 -3.66 -2.80 1.24
CA THR A 283 -4.98 -2.44 1.78
C THR A 283 -5.96 -3.62 1.63
N LEU A 284 -6.78 -3.90 2.66
CA LEU A 284 -7.53 -5.18 2.76
C LEU A 284 -8.37 -5.52 1.53
N TRP A 285 -9.10 -4.54 0.97
CA TRP A 285 -9.96 -4.73 -0.21
C TRP A 285 -9.19 -5.09 -1.49
N TYR A 286 -7.89 -4.81 -1.51
CA TYR A 286 -6.98 -5.11 -2.62
C TYR A 286 -6.03 -6.26 -2.28
N ARG A 287 -6.17 -6.89 -1.11
CA ARG A 287 -5.21 -7.89 -0.64
C ARG A 287 -5.48 -9.24 -1.35
N PRO A 288 -4.45 -9.81 -2.00
CA PRO A 288 -4.59 -11.10 -2.67
C PRO A 288 -4.75 -12.26 -1.68
N PRO A 289 -5.34 -13.39 -2.12
CA PRO A 289 -5.62 -14.55 -1.27
C PRO A 289 -4.37 -15.13 -0.61
N GLU A 290 -3.22 -15.19 -1.28
CA GLU A 290 -1.99 -15.69 -0.68
C GLU A 290 -1.53 -14.88 0.53
N LEU A 291 -1.74 -13.56 0.53
CA LEU A 291 -1.44 -12.73 1.69
C LEU A 291 -2.47 -12.93 2.82
N LEU A 292 -3.74 -13.13 2.48
CA LEU A 292 -4.77 -13.49 3.46
C LEU A 292 -4.48 -14.83 4.14
N LEU A 293 -3.89 -15.77 3.40
CA LEU A 293 -3.46 -17.09 3.88
C LEU A 293 -2.09 -17.07 4.57
N GLY A 294 -1.50 -15.90 4.82
CA GLY A 294 -0.27 -15.79 5.61
C GLY A 294 1.03 -15.94 4.83
N ALA A 295 1.02 -15.91 3.50
CA ALA A 295 2.24 -16.04 2.69
C ALA A 295 3.28 -14.96 3.04
N ARG A 296 4.54 -15.39 3.17
CA ARG A 296 5.71 -14.52 3.40
C ARG A 296 6.72 -14.56 2.26
N ASN A 297 6.59 -15.53 1.36
CA ASN A 297 7.30 -15.58 0.10
C ASN A 297 6.31 -15.27 -1.01
N TYR A 298 6.26 -14.01 -1.42
CA TYR A 298 5.36 -13.52 -2.45
C TYR A 298 6.13 -12.65 -3.44
N GLY A 299 5.57 -12.50 -4.65
CA GLY A 299 6.23 -11.81 -5.76
C GLY A 299 5.31 -10.81 -6.45
N PRO A 300 5.62 -10.45 -7.71
CA PRO A 300 4.86 -9.48 -8.51
C PRO A 300 3.35 -9.76 -8.62
N GLY A 301 2.92 -11.02 -8.45
CA GLY A 301 1.52 -11.43 -8.49
C GLY A 301 0.60 -10.64 -7.55
N ILE A 302 1.12 -10.19 -6.39
CA ILE A 302 0.32 -9.41 -5.43
C ILE A 302 -0.08 -8.04 -6.00
N ASP A 303 0.78 -7.41 -6.79
CA ASP A 303 0.50 -6.12 -7.41
C ASP A 303 -0.44 -6.31 -8.61
N MET A 304 -0.31 -7.44 -9.32
CA MET A 304 -1.19 -7.81 -10.42
C MET A 304 -2.62 -8.11 -9.97
N TRP A 305 -2.80 -8.72 -8.79
CA TRP A 305 -4.11 -8.86 -8.17
C TRP A 305 -4.76 -7.50 -7.91
N GLY A 306 -4.02 -6.58 -7.27
CA GLY A 306 -4.51 -5.21 -7.04
C GLY A 306 -4.85 -4.48 -8.33
N ALA A 307 -4.07 -4.68 -9.40
CA ALA A 307 -4.38 -4.15 -10.73
C ALA A 307 -5.69 -4.73 -11.31
N GLY A 308 -5.99 -6.00 -11.05
CA GLY A 308 -7.27 -6.62 -11.41
C GLY A 308 -8.46 -6.02 -10.67
N CYS A 309 -8.32 -5.77 -9.37
CA CYS A 309 -9.33 -5.06 -8.58
C CYS A 309 -9.57 -3.65 -9.12
N ILE A 310 -8.49 -2.89 -9.37
CA ILE A 310 -8.56 -1.55 -9.96
C ILE A 310 -9.22 -1.59 -11.34
N MET A 311 -8.88 -2.58 -12.16
CA MET A 311 -9.49 -2.78 -13.47
C MET A 311 -11.00 -2.93 -13.33
N ALA A 312 -11.49 -3.80 -12.44
CA ALA A 312 -12.92 -3.96 -12.19
C ALA A 312 -13.59 -2.65 -11.72
N GLU A 313 -12.93 -1.89 -10.83
CA GLU A 313 -13.39 -0.58 -10.35
C GLU A 313 -13.60 0.46 -11.46
N LEU A 314 -12.86 0.37 -12.57
CA LEU A 314 -13.09 1.24 -13.72
C LEU A 314 -14.50 1.08 -14.31
N TRP A 315 -15.18 -0.05 -14.08
CA TRP A 315 -16.59 -0.24 -14.45
C TRP A 315 -17.53 -0.12 -13.25
N THR A 316 -17.21 -0.75 -12.13
CA THR A 316 -18.12 -0.80 -10.96
C THR A 316 -18.16 0.51 -10.18
N ARG A 317 -17.18 1.41 -10.37
CA ARG A 317 -17.02 2.70 -9.67
C ARG A 317 -16.77 2.59 -8.16
N SER A 318 -16.76 1.38 -7.60
CA SER A 318 -16.48 1.09 -6.19
C SER A 318 -15.66 -0.19 -6.02
N PRO A 319 -14.86 -0.32 -4.94
CA PRO A 319 -14.10 -1.54 -4.67
C PRO A 319 -14.99 -2.78 -4.66
N ILE A 320 -14.53 -3.83 -5.33
CA ILE A 320 -15.32 -5.05 -5.56
C ILE A 320 -15.32 -6.04 -4.39
N LEU A 321 -14.43 -5.88 -3.41
CA LEU A 321 -14.23 -6.77 -2.25
C LEU A 321 -14.24 -5.99 -0.93
N GLN A 322 -15.15 -5.02 -0.82
CA GLN A 322 -15.27 -4.12 0.32
C GLN A 322 -15.82 -4.79 1.59
#